data_AF-A0AAE1Z902-F1
#
_entry.id   AF-A0AAE1Z902-F1
#
_cell.length_a   1.000
_cell.length_b   1.000
_cell.length_c   1.000
_cell.angle_alpha   90.00
_cell.angle_beta   90.00
_cell.angle_gamma   90.00
#
_symmetry.space_group_name_H-M   'P 1'
#
loop_
_entity.id
_entity.type
_entity.pdbx_description
1 polymer ?
#
loop_
_entity_poly.entity_id
_entity_poly.type
_entity_poly.pdbx_seq_one_letter_code
_entity_poly.pdbx_strand_id
1 'polypeptide(L)'
;MNKDIKEWAHSCVACQKSRVIQHNKCPLGTFPTPDARFDHVHFDLVGPLPESNGFSYLLICVDHFTRWPGAIPLKDITSETIARAFVEQCIANFGCPFIITTDRGRQFESGLFHSLTKLLGATRFRTTAYHPQSNGLVERFHQQLKASLSATNIPQWTEALPLVLLGIRSMVKEDVRCSVAELVYGTTLRLPGEFVETASTPTNLDLNSYVNRLTNAIRSVKPVQTRQQSTDTFIQPALKCSTHVFVRRDVLRWPLDTT
;
A
#
# COMPACT_ATOMS: atom_id res chain seq x y z
N MET A 1 14.86 52.95 -8.52
CA MET A 1 15.82 52.16 -9.31
C MET A 1 15.86 50.68 -8.93
N ASN A 2 16.39 50.28 -7.76
CA ASN A 2 16.44 48.85 -7.38
C ASN A 2 15.06 48.19 -7.24
N LYS A 3 14.02 48.96 -6.87
CA LYS A 3 12.64 48.49 -6.80
C LYS A 3 12.07 48.23 -8.20
N ASP A 4 12.28 49.16 -9.13
CA ASP A 4 11.79 49.08 -10.51
C ASP A 4 12.48 47.96 -11.29
N ILE A 5 13.78 47.76 -11.07
CA ILE A 5 14.54 46.63 -11.64
C ILE A 5 14.01 45.30 -11.11
N LYS A 6 13.66 45.23 -9.82
CA LYS A 6 13.03 44.03 -9.23
C LYS A 6 11.65 43.79 -9.83
N GLU A 7 10.80 44.82 -9.92
CA GLU A 7 9.46 44.70 -10.50
C GLU A 7 9.52 44.26 -11.96
N TRP A 8 10.44 44.82 -12.75
CA TRP A 8 10.66 44.41 -14.14
C TRP A 8 11.15 42.95 -14.26
N ALA A 9 12.11 42.54 -13.43
CA ALA A 9 12.57 41.16 -13.37
C ALA A 9 11.44 40.20 -12.91
N HIS A 10 10.54 40.69 -12.04
CA HIS A 10 9.33 39.99 -11.61
C HIS A 10 8.22 39.98 -12.66
N SER A 11 8.21 40.83 -13.69
CA SER A 11 7.24 40.74 -14.80
C SER A 11 7.77 39.96 -15.99
N CYS A 12 9.08 39.74 -16.10
CA CYS A 12 9.70 39.05 -17.22
C CYS A 12 9.53 37.52 -17.16
N VAL A 13 8.74 36.97 -18.08
CA VAL A 13 8.46 35.53 -18.18
C VAL A 13 9.73 34.70 -18.44
N ALA A 14 10.65 35.18 -19.28
CA ALA A 14 11.89 34.47 -19.59
C ALA A 14 12.79 34.33 -18.34
N CYS A 15 12.91 35.40 -17.56
CA CYS A 15 13.67 35.39 -16.30
C CYS A 15 12.98 34.54 -15.23
N GLN A 16 11.65 34.52 -15.16
CA GLN A 16 10.91 33.66 -14.24
C GLN A 16 11.07 32.17 -14.57
N LYS A 17 11.10 31.80 -15.85
CA LYS A 17 11.29 30.41 -16.31
C LYS A 17 12.71 29.88 -16.06
N SER A 18 13.73 30.73 -16.19
CA SER A 18 15.14 30.34 -16.01
C SER A 18 15.60 30.37 -14.55
N ARG A 19 14.84 31.03 -13.67
CA ARG A 19 15.17 31.12 -12.25
C ARG A 19 15.03 29.76 -11.57
N VAL A 20 16.08 29.34 -10.86
CA VAL A 20 16.00 28.23 -9.91
C VAL A 20 15.19 28.69 -8.70
N ILE A 21 13.95 28.23 -8.60
CA ILE A 21 13.03 28.55 -7.49
C ILE A 21 12.91 27.32 -6.59
N GLN A 22 12.91 27.53 -5.27
CA GLN A 22 12.54 26.48 -4.33
C GLN A 22 11.08 26.06 -4.57
N HIS A 23 10.88 24.79 -4.94
CA HIS A 23 9.56 24.27 -5.27
C HIS A 23 8.63 24.21 -4.07
N ASN A 24 7.34 24.42 -4.30
CA ASN A 24 6.34 24.21 -3.28
C ASN A 24 6.28 22.72 -2.92
N LYS A 25 6.54 22.41 -1.65
CA LYS A 25 6.38 21.10 -1.03
C LYS A 25 5.19 21.21 -0.07
N CYS A 26 4.04 20.69 -0.48
CA CYS A 26 2.81 20.71 0.31
C CYS A 26 2.97 19.80 1.55
N PRO A 27 2.42 20.18 2.72
CA PRO A 27 2.31 19.25 3.84
C PRO A 27 1.54 18.00 3.42
N LEU A 28 1.92 16.88 4.01
CA LEU A 28 1.33 15.59 3.70
C LEU A 28 -0.11 15.56 4.19
N GLY A 29 -1.04 15.24 3.30
CA GLY A 29 -2.40 14.91 3.68
C GLY A 29 -2.39 13.72 4.64
N THR A 30 -3.04 13.88 5.79
CA THR A 30 -3.25 12.77 6.71
C THR A 30 -4.46 11.99 6.22
N PHE A 31 -4.27 10.74 5.83
CA PHE A 31 -5.40 9.84 5.60
C PHE A 31 -5.98 9.43 6.96
N PRO A 32 -7.31 9.33 7.10
CA PRO A 32 -7.89 8.72 8.28
C PRO A 32 -7.28 7.33 8.40
N THR A 33 -6.81 7.00 9.60
CA THR A 33 -6.30 5.65 9.85
C THR A 33 -7.53 4.74 9.87
N PRO A 34 -7.55 3.62 9.12
CA PRO A 34 -8.69 2.71 9.15
C PRO A 34 -8.89 2.22 10.57
N ASP A 35 -10.13 2.25 11.03
CA ASP A 35 -10.46 1.91 12.42
C ASP A 35 -10.64 0.39 12.63
N ALA A 36 -10.67 -0.40 11.54
CA ALA A 36 -10.90 -1.84 11.58
C ALA A 36 -10.04 -2.63 10.59
N ARG A 37 -9.82 -3.91 10.94
CA ARG A 37 -9.16 -4.92 10.09
C ARG A 37 -9.91 -5.09 8.76
N PHE A 38 -9.17 -5.16 7.66
CA PHE A 38 -9.70 -5.39 6.30
C PHE A 38 -10.73 -4.38 5.82
N ASP A 39 -10.90 -3.25 6.51
CA ASP A 39 -11.83 -2.21 6.11
C ASP A 39 -11.28 -1.39 4.94
N HIS A 40 -9.95 -1.19 4.91
CA HIS A 40 -9.23 -0.50 3.84
C HIS A 40 -8.11 -1.38 3.30
N VAL A 41 -8.27 -1.84 2.07
CA VAL A 41 -7.33 -2.73 1.40
C VAL A 41 -6.69 -2.04 0.19
N HIS A 42 -5.38 -2.21 0.05
CA HIS A 42 -4.60 -1.76 -1.09
C HIS A 42 -4.33 -2.91 -2.05
N PHE A 43 -4.63 -2.72 -3.34
CA PHE A 43 -4.27 -3.64 -4.41
C PHE A 43 -3.18 -3.07 -5.30
N ASP A 44 -2.23 -3.91 -5.65
CA ASP A 44 -1.16 -3.60 -6.59
C ASP A 44 -0.82 -4.82 -7.44
N LEU A 45 -0.24 -4.60 -8.62
CA LEU A 45 0.21 -5.65 -9.51
C LEU A 45 1.71 -5.62 -9.68
N VAL A 46 2.32 -6.78 -9.54
CA VAL A 46 3.76 -6.98 -9.74
C VAL A 46 3.95 -7.90 -10.95
N GLY A 47 4.66 -7.41 -11.96
CA GLY A 47 5.11 -8.21 -13.08
C GLY A 47 5.57 -7.38 -14.29
N PRO A 48 6.03 -8.06 -15.35
CA PRO A 48 6.16 -9.51 -15.47
C PRO A 48 7.34 -10.06 -14.64
N LEU A 49 7.12 -11.19 -13.96
CA LEU A 49 8.12 -11.98 -13.25
C LEU A 49 8.58 -13.17 -14.11
N PRO A 50 9.73 -13.81 -13.81
CA PRO A 50 10.10 -15.06 -14.46
C PRO A 50 8.97 -16.08 -14.35
N GLU A 51 8.69 -16.82 -15.41
CA GLU A 51 7.59 -17.78 -15.42
C GLU A 51 7.85 -18.88 -14.38
N SER A 52 6.84 -19.15 -13.54
CA SER A 52 6.87 -20.25 -12.57
C SER A 52 5.51 -20.93 -12.59
N ASN A 53 5.49 -22.21 -12.96
CA ASN A 53 4.27 -23.02 -13.02
C ASN A 53 3.13 -22.38 -13.85
N GLY A 54 3.48 -21.65 -14.92
CA GLY A 54 2.54 -20.95 -15.79
C GLY A 54 2.01 -19.62 -15.23
N PHE A 55 2.54 -19.14 -14.11
CA PHE A 55 2.24 -17.82 -13.54
C PHE A 55 3.38 -16.85 -13.79
N SER A 56 3.04 -15.61 -14.16
CA SER A 56 4.00 -14.56 -14.50
C SER A 56 3.71 -13.22 -13.81
N TYR A 57 2.60 -13.12 -13.09
CA TYR A 57 2.19 -11.92 -12.37
C TYR A 57 1.80 -12.24 -10.93
N LEU A 58 1.82 -11.23 -10.07
CA LEU A 58 1.37 -11.28 -8.70
C LEU A 58 0.38 -10.14 -8.44
N LEU A 59 -0.81 -10.50 -7.96
CA LEU A 59 -1.73 -9.55 -7.35
C LEU A 59 -1.44 -9.44 -5.87
N ILE A 60 -0.99 -8.26 -5.47
CA ILE A 60 -0.68 -7.93 -4.10
C ILE A 60 -1.90 -7.28 -3.45
N CYS A 61 -2.21 -7.73 -2.25
CA CYS A 61 -3.31 -7.24 -1.43
C CYS A 61 -2.74 -6.95 -0.05
N VAL A 62 -2.81 -5.70 0.41
CA VAL A 62 -2.31 -5.30 1.72
C VAL A 62 -3.41 -4.62 2.50
N ASP A 63 -3.74 -5.15 3.68
CA ASP A 63 -4.65 -4.48 4.62
C ASP A 63 -3.92 -3.30 5.26
N HIS A 64 -4.51 -2.10 5.21
CA HIS A 64 -3.86 -0.91 5.75
C HIS A 64 -3.81 -0.92 7.29
N PHE A 65 -4.76 -1.58 7.98
CA PHE A 65 -4.79 -1.64 9.44
C PHE A 65 -3.76 -2.64 10.00
N THR A 66 -3.93 -3.92 9.69
CA THR A 66 -3.06 -5.00 10.19
C THR A 66 -1.74 -5.14 9.42
N ARG A 67 -1.64 -4.50 8.25
CA ARG A 67 -0.53 -4.66 7.30
C ARG A 67 -0.40 -6.09 6.81
N TRP A 68 -1.53 -6.79 6.72
CA TRP A 68 -1.62 -8.17 6.29
C TRP A 68 -1.18 -8.32 4.83
N PRO A 69 -0.11 -9.10 4.56
CA PRO A 69 0.35 -9.33 3.20
C PRO A 69 -0.39 -10.49 2.55
N GLY A 70 -1.09 -10.18 1.45
CA GLY A 70 -1.62 -11.12 0.47
C GLY A 70 -0.85 -11.01 -0.84
N ALA A 71 -0.49 -12.15 -1.42
CA ALA A 71 0.09 -12.23 -2.76
C ALA A 71 -0.52 -13.42 -3.48
N ILE A 72 -1.10 -13.16 -4.66
CA ILE A 72 -1.86 -14.14 -5.43
C ILE A 72 -1.20 -14.29 -6.81
N PRO A 73 -0.68 -15.47 -7.15
CA PRO A 73 -0.13 -15.74 -8.49
C PRO A 73 -1.20 -15.63 -9.57
N LEU A 74 -0.91 -14.87 -10.62
CA LEU A 74 -1.77 -14.71 -11.80
C LEU A 74 -1.02 -15.12 -13.08
N LYS A 75 -1.77 -15.75 -14.00
CA LYS A 75 -1.25 -16.12 -15.33
C LYS A 75 -1.21 -14.91 -16.26
N ASP A 76 -2.22 -14.06 -16.14
CA ASP A 76 -2.46 -12.89 -16.94
C ASP A 76 -3.03 -11.74 -16.09
N ILE A 77 -2.97 -10.53 -16.62
CA ILE A 77 -3.46 -9.31 -15.96
C ILE A 77 -4.82 -8.84 -16.51
N THR A 78 -5.62 -9.75 -17.08
CA THR A 78 -6.97 -9.37 -17.51
C THR A 78 -7.84 -9.02 -16.32
N SER A 79 -8.80 -8.14 -16.56
CA SER A 79 -9.75 -7.72 -15.53
C SER A 79 -10.58 -8.88 -14.97
N GLU A 80 -10.87 -9.89 -15.79
CA GLU A 80 -11.61 -11.08 -15.34
C GLU A 80 -10.77 -11.91 -14.36
N THR A 81 -9.52 -12.22 -14.71
CA THR A 81 -8.60 -12.98 -13.85
C THR A 81 -8.40 -12.28 -12.51
N ILE A 82 -8.22 -10.95 -12.52
CA ILE A 82 -8.05 -10.16 -11.29
C ILE A 82 -9.32 -10.13 -10.45
N ALA A 83 -10.48 -9.94 -11.07
CA ALA A 83 -11.76 -9.93 -10.37
C ALA A 83 -12.04 -11.29 -9.70
N ARG A 84 -11.77 -12.39 -10.41
CA ARG A 84 -11.91 -13.74 -9.88
C ARG A 84 -10.98 -13.97 -8.70
N ALA A 85 -9.69 -13.67 -8.87
CA ALA A 85 -8.69 -13.78 -7.82
C ALA A 85 -9.05 -12.94 -6.58
N PHE A 86 -9.55 -11.72 -6.78
CA PHE A 86 -10.00 -10.85 -5.71
C PHE A 86 -11.15 -11.45 -4.91
N VAL A 87 -12.17 -11.99 -5.58
CA VAL A 87 -13.31 -12.62 -4.89
C VAL A 87 -12.88 -13.88 -4.15
N GLU A 88 -12.16 -14.78 -4.83
CA GLU A 88 -11.76 -16.09 -4.28
C GLU A 88 -10.78 -15.97 -3.11
N GLN A 89 -9.84 -15.03 -3.18
CA GLN A 89 -8.74 -14.98 -2.21
C GLN A 89 -8.89 -13.86 -1.18
N CYS A 90 -9.57 -12.76 -1.51
CA CYS A 90 -9.76 -11.66 -0.58
C CYS A 90 -11.15 -11.71 0.04
N ILE A 91 -12.20 -11.64 -0.77
CA ILE A 91 -13.58 -11.53 -0.27
C ILE A 91 -13.99 -12.79 0.49
N ALA A 92 -13.70 -13.98 -0.05
CA ALA A 92 -14.08 -15.25 0.58
C ALA A 92 -13.37 -15.50 1.92
N ASN A 93 -12.15 -14.98 2.10
CA ASN A 93 -11.35 -15.23 3.30
C ASN A 93 -11.47 -14.13 4.37
N PHE A 94 -11.56 -12.87 3.95
CA PHE A 94 -11.48 -11.71 4.85
C PHE A 94 -12.77 -10.87 4.90
N GLY A 95 -13.73 -11.15 4.01
CA GLY A 95 -14.95 -10.36 3.85
C GLY A 95 -14.77 -9.18 2.91
N CYS A 96 -15.83 -8.36 2.80
CA CYS A 96 -15.84 -7.23 1.90
C CYS A 96 -15.22 -5.99 2.56
N PRO A 97 -14.19 -5.36 1.96
CA PRO A 97 -13.66 -4.11 2.44
C PRO A 97 -14.63 -2.95 2.16
N PHE A 98 -14.63 -1.93 3.04
CA PHE A 98 -15.35 -0.68 2.80
C PHE A 98 -14.61 0.20 1.78
N ILE A 99 -13.28 0.19 1.81
CA ILE A 99 -12.40 0.99 0.97
C ILE A 99 -11.42 0.11 0.21
N ILE A 100 -11.38 0.28 -1.10
CA ILE A 100 -10.41 -0.38 -1.98
C ILE A 100 -9.56 0.69 -2.62
N THR A 101 -8.25 0.65 -2.37
CA THR A 101 -7.29 1.54 -3.04
C THR A 101 -6.54 0.76 -4.11
N THR A 102 -6.63 1.22 -5.36
CA THR A 102 -5.89 0.64 -6.49
C THR A 102 -5.05 1.72 -7.17
N ASP A 103 -4.07 1.29 -7.97
CA ASP A 103 -3.46 2.18 -8.94
C ASP A 103 -4.42 2.52 -10.10
N ARG A 104 -3.92 3.30 -11.06
CA ARG A 104 -4.65 3.66 -12.30
C ARG A 104 -4.43 2.65 -13.43
N GLY A 105 -4.09 1.41 -13.10
CA GLY A 105 -3.92 0.34 -14.08
C GLY A 105 -5.20 0.07 -14.85
N ARG A 106 -5.08 -0.18 -16.16
CA ARG A 106 -6.22 -0.40 -17.08
C ARG A 106 -7.16 -1.50 -16.59
N GLN A 107 -6.58 -2.52 -15.99
CA GLN A 107 -7.28 -3.68 -15.47
C GLN A 107 -8.24 -3.35 -14.32
N PHE A 108 -7.84 -2.43 -13.42
CA PHE A 108 -8.70 -1.92 -12.36
C PHE A 108 -9.65 -0.84 -12.88
N GLU A 109 -9.31 -0.13 -13.96
CA GLU A 109 -10.19 0.84 -14.62
C GLU A 109 -11.30 0.21 -15.48
N SER A 110 -11.32 -1.11 -15.63
CA SER A 110 -12.34 -1.81 -16.39
C SER A 110 -13.75 -1.64 -15.82
N GLY A 111 -14.75 -1.65 -16.72
CA GLY A 111 -16.17 -1.64 -16.33
C GLY A 111 -16.56 -2.85 -15.48
N LEU A 112 -15.85 -3.98 -15.66
CA LEU A 112 -16.04 -5.20 -14.85
C LEU A 112 -15.64 -4.95 -13.39
N PHE A 113 -14.45 -4.39 -13.14
CA PHE A 113 -13.99 -4.11 -11.79
C PHE A 113 -14.84 -3.01 -11.12
N HIS A 114 -15.28 -2.01 -11.90
CA HIS A 114 -16.24 -1.00 -11.41
C HIS A 114 -17.58 -1.63 -10.99
N SER A 115 -18.12 -2.53 -11.80
CA SER A 115 -19.39 -3.21 -11.48
C SER A 115 -19.25 -4.12 -10.26
N LEU A 116 -18.12 -4.83 -10.13
CA LEU A 116 -17.82 -5.68 -8.98
C LEU A 116 -17.74 -4.87 -7.68
N THR A 117 -16.96 -3.79 -7.67
CA THR A 117 -16.83 -2.93 -6.48
C THR A 117 -18.17 -2.32 -6.07
N LYS A 118 -19.02 -1.92 -7.03
CA LYS A 118 -20.38 -1.46 -6.78
C LYS A 118 -21.29 -2.56 -6.20
N LEU A 119 -21.20 -3.78 -6.72
CA LEU A 119 -21.97 -4.93 -6.22
C LEU A 119 -21.60 -5.28 -4.77
N LEU A 120 -20.31 -5.21 -4.46
CA LEU A 120 -19.77 -5.45 -3.13
C LEU A 120 -20.08 -4.31 -2.13
N GLY A 121 -20.49 -3.14 -2.61
CA GLY A 121 -20.70 -1.95 -1.77
C GLY A 121 -19.40 -1.28 -1.33
N ALA A 122 -18.27 -1.59 -1.99
CA ALA A 122 -16.96 -1.05 -1.67
C ALA A 122 -16.70 0.28 -2.40
N THR A 123 -16.14 1.25 -1.69
CA THR A 123 -15.72 2.53 -2.27
C THR A 123 -14.31 2.42 -2.83
N ARG A 124 -14.15 2.70 -4.12
CA ARG A 124 -12.84 2.64 -4.77
C ARG A 124 -12.13 4.00 -4.77
N PHE A 125 -10.92 4.04 -4.21
CA PHE A 125 -9.97 5.14 -4.35
C PHE A 125 -8.88 4.79 -5.35
N ARG A 126 -8.40 5.81 -6.05
CA ARG A 126 -7.33 5.69 -7.03
C ARG A 126 -6.12 6.41 -6.49
N THR A 127 -4.98 5.73 -6.41
CA THR A 127 -3.73 6.42 -6.12
C THR A 127 -3.42 7.39 -7.26
N THR A 128 -2.89 8.56 -6.93
CA THR A 128 -2.29 9.42 -7.96
C THR A 128 -0.96 8.79 -8.35
N ALA A 129 -0.66 8.74 -9.65
CA ALA A 129 0.70 8.44 -10.10
C ALA A 129 1.65 9.39 -9.35
N TYR A 130 2.67 8.86 -8.69
CA TYR A 130 3.65 9.60 -7.87
C TYR A 130 3.21 10.07 -6.46
N HIS A 131 2.40 9.32 -5.70
CA HIS A 131 2.27 9.52 -4.23
C HIS A 131 3.00 8.44 -3.41
N PRO A 132 4.35 8.47 -3.33
CA PRO A 132 5.14 7.43 -2.64
C PRO A 132 4.83 7.29 -1.15
N GLN A 133 4.30 8.33 -0.50
CA GLN A 133 3.98 8.30 0.93
C GLN A 133 2.69 7.54 1.27
N SER A 134 1.69 7.53 0.38
CA SER A 134 0.46 6.75 0.56
C SER A 134 0.65 5.28 0.22
N ASN A 135 1.62 4.97 -0.66
CA ASN A 135 1.89 3.60 -1.10
C ASN A 135 3.14 2.97 -0.46
N GLY A 136 3.79 3.67 0.48
CA GLY A 136 5.04 3.21 1.09
C GLY A 136 4.91 1.87 1.84
N LEU A 137 3.71 1.52 2.34
CA LEU A 137 3.46 0.20 2.93
C LEU A 137 3.55 -0.91 1.88
N VAL A 138 2.92 -0.71 0.72
CA VAL A 138 2.94 -1.67 -0.40
C VAL A 138 4.34 -1.76 -1.01
N GLU A 139 5.02 -0.63 -1.18
CA GLU A 139 6.38 -0.60 -1.73
C GLU A 139 7.39 -1.34 -0.83
N ARG A 140 7.34 -1.10 0.49
CA ARG A 140 8.17 -1.85 1.46
C ARG A 140 7.86 -3.34 1.43
N PHE A 141 6.57 -3.68 1.33
CA PHE A 141 6.18 -5.08 1.21
C PHE A 141 6.72 -5.72 -0.08
N HIS A 142 6.69 -5.03 -1.22
CA HIS A 142 7.28 -5.51 -2.46
C HIS A 142 8.78 -5.77 -2.33
N GLN A 143 9.51 -4.84 -1.70
CA GLN A 143 10.95 -5.00 -1.45
C GLN A 143 11.23 -6.21 -0.57
N GLN A 144 10.48 -6.36 0.53
CA GLN A 144 10.61 -7.50 1.44
C GLN A 144 10.29 -8.82 0.72
N LEU A 145 9.18 -8.88 -0.02
CA LEU A 145 8.77 -10.08 -0.76
C LEU A 145 9.83 -10.51 -1.78
N LYS A 146 10.36 -9.56 -2.55
CA LYS A 146 11.44 -9.84 -3.52
C LYS A 146 12.69 -10.38 -2.82
N ALA A 147 13.13 -9.73 -1.74
CA ALA A 147 14.30 -10.16 -0.99
C ALA A 147 14.13 -11.58 -0.42
N SER A 148 12.96 -11.89 0.15
CA SER A 148 12.66 -13.22 0.69
C SER A 148 12.59 -14.31 -0.39
N LEU A 149 11.96 -14.03 -1.54
CA LEU A 149 11.91 -14.97 -2.67
C LEU A 149 13.31 -15.24 -3.26
N SER A 150 14.15 -14.20 -3.37
CA SER A 150 15.53 -14.36 -3.82
C SER A 150 16.38 -15.18 -2.84
N ALA A 151 16.10 -15.11 -1.54
CA ALA A 151 16.84 -15.85 -0.52
C ALA A 151 16.50 -17.35 -0.47
N THR A 152 15.28 -17.76 -0.88
CA THR A 152 14.85 -19.16 -0.82
C THR A 152 15.59 -20.10 -1.80
N ASN A 153 16.25 -19.58 -2.83
CA ASN A 153 16.96 -20.36 -3.86
C ASN A 153 16.11 -21.49 -4.53
N ILE A 154 14.78 -21.35 -4.51
CA ILE A 154 13.84 -22.26 -5.16
C ILE A 154 13.58 -21.72 -6.58
N PRO A 155 13.75 -22.53 -7.64
CA PRO A 155 13.58 -22.06 -9.02
C PRO A 155 12.14 -21.62 -9.31
N GLN A 156 11.15 -22.35 -8.77
CA GLN A 156 9.74 -22.01 -8.87
C GLN A 156 9.31 -21.11 -7.71
N TRP A 157 9.30 -19.79 -7.94
CA TRP A 157 8.88 -18.83 -6.90
C TRP A 157 7.45 -19.06 -6.40
N THR A 158 6.56 -19.65 -7.22
CA THR A 158 5.19 -19.98 -6.81
C THR A 158 5.11 -21.01 -5.68
N GLU A 159 6.08 -21.93 -5.60
CA GLU A 159 6.16 -22.95 -4.56
C GLU A 159 6.74 -22.39 -3.25
N ALA A 160 7.68 -21.44 -3.37
CA ALA A 160 8.24 -20.74 -2.22
C ALA A 160 7.26 -19.74 -1.59
N LEU A 161 6.34 -19.18 -2.40
CA LEU A 161 5.48 -18.07 -2.01
C LEU A 161 4.67 -18.32 -0.73
N PRO A 162 3.99 -19.48 -0.52
CA PRO A 162 3.21 -19.72 0.69
C PRO A 162 4.06 -19.70 1.96
N LEU A 163 5.25 -20.30 1.92
CA LEU A 163 6.17 -20.35 3.07
C LEU A 163 6.80 -18.98 3.35
N VAL A 164 7.16 -18.25 2.30
CA VAL A 164 7.65 -16.86 2.42
C VAL A 164 6.58 -15.97 3.05
N LEU A 165 5.33 -16.05 2.57
CA LEU A 165 4.22 -15.29 3.16
C LEU A 165 3.97 -15.67 4.62
N LEU A 166 4.04 -16.96 4.98
CA LEU A 166 3.94 -17.40 6.37
C LEU A 166 5.03 -16.75 7.24
N GLY A 167 6.28 -16.77 6.79
CA GLY A 167 7.39 -16.11 7.48
C GLY A 167 7.16 -14.61 7.67
N ILE A 168 6.73 -13.90 6.61
CA ILE A 168 6.43 -12.46 6.68
C ILE A 168 5.27 -12.17 7.65
N ARG A 169 4.24 -13.03 7.69
CA ARG A 169 3.06 -12.87 8.57
C ARG A 169 3.41 -13.07 10.04
N SER A 170 4.28 -14.03 10.35
CA SER A 170 4.69 -14.35 11.72
C SER A 170 5.85 -13.49 12.24
N MET A 171 6.49 -12.69 11.39
CA MET A 171 7.57 -11.78 11.80
C MET A 171 7.02 -10.63 12.64
N VAL A 172 7.63 -10.39 13.81
CA VAL A 172 7.33 -9.23 14.66
C VAL A 172 7.84 -7.96 13.99
N LYS A 173 6.96 -6.98 13.81
CA LYS A 173 7.33 -5.67 13.25
C LYS A 173 7.65 -4.71 14.40
N GLU A 174 8.83 -4.07 14.37
CA GLU A 174 9.28 -3.18 15.45
C GLU A 174 8.32 -2.02 15.73
N ASP A 175 7.68 -1.51 14.69
CA ASP A 175 6.84 -0.33 14.81
C ASP A 175 5.45 -0.62 15.39
N VAL A 176 4.98 -1.87 15.30
CA VAL A 176 3.73 -2.31 15.95
C VAL A 176 4.00 -3.19 17.18
N ARG A 177 5.24 -3.67 17.36
CA ARG A 177 5.70 -4.58 18.43
C ARG A 177 4.95 -5.91 18.52
N CYS A 178 4.25 -6.28 17.46
CA CYS A 178 3.56 -7.56 17.31
C CYS A 178 3.73 -8.08 15.88
N SER A 179 3.45 -9.37 15.68
CA SER A 179 3.37 -9.95 14.35
C SER A 179 2.06 -9.55 13.66
N VAL A 180 2.06 -9.63 12.33
CA VAL A 180 0.86 -9.38 11.53
C VAL A 180 -0.17 -10.48 11.75
N ALA A 181 0.29 -11.71 11.93
CA ALA A 181 -0.51 -12.85 12.34
C ALA A 181 -1.25 -12.61 13.65
N GLU A 182 -0.58 -12.11 14.69
CA GLU A 182 -1.23 -11.78 15.96
C GLU A 182 -2.28 -10.68 15.82
N LEU A 183 -2.05 -9.67 14.96
CA LEU A 183 -3.04 -8.62 14.73
C LEU A 183 -4.33 -9.14 14.07
N VAL A 184 -4.21 -10.14 13.19
CA VAL A 184 -5.35 -10.72 12.47
C VAL A 184 -6.01 -11.83 13.29
N TYR A 185 -5.26 -12.76 13.86
CA TYR A 185 -5.83 -13.92 14.55
C TYR A 185 -5.94 -13.74 16.08
N GLY A 186 -5.26 -12.75 16.65
CA GLY A 186 -5.16 -12.56 18.10
C GLY A 186 -4.17 -13.49 18.79
N THR A 187 -3.51 -14.37 18.03
CA THR A 187 -2.50 -15.32 18.50
C THR A 187 -1.40 -15.47 17.45
N THR A 188 -0.22 -15.93 17.86
CA THR A 188 0.83 -16.33 16.93
C THR A 188 0.39 -17.54 16.09
N LEU A 189 0.94 -17.64 14.87
CA LEU A 189 0.80 -18.84 14.05
C LEU A 189 1.92 -19.81 14.38
N ARG A 190 1.57 -21.09 14.51
CA ARG A 190 2.55 -22.16 14.67
C ARG A 190 3.36 -22.33 13.39
N LEU A 191 4.67 -22.25 13.50
CA LEU A 191 5.58 -22.42 12.36
C LEU A 191 5.99 -23.90 12.19
N PRO A 192 6.27 -24.35 10.95
CA PRO A 192 6.88 -25.66 10.73
C PRO A 192 8.20 -25.77 11.50
N GLY A 193 8.34 -26.83 12.33
CA GLY A 193 9.50 -27.02 13.20
C GLY A 193 9.41 -26.37 14.58
N GLU A 194 8.31 -25.68 14.89
CA GLU A 194 8.06 -25.15 16.23
C GLU A 194 7.57 -26.28 17.17
N PHE A 195 8.50 -26.75 18.01
CA PHE A 195 8.28 -27.70 19.08
C PHE A 195 8.06 -26.93 20.39
N VAL A 196 6.83 -26.49 20.66
CA VAL A 196 6.45 -25.97 21.97
C VAL A 196 5.65 -27.04 22.69
N GLU A 197 6.15 -27.46 23.86
CA GLU A 197 5.33 -28.18 24.84
C GLU A 197 4.16 -27.28 25.22
N THR A 198 2.95 -27.71 24.87
CA THR A 198 1.76 -27.02 25.37
C THR A 198 1.73 -27.24 26.87
N ALA A 199 2.00 -26.19 27.65
CA ALA A 199 1.61 -26.15 29.04
C ALA A 199 0.07 -26.22 29.04
N SER A 200 -0.44 -27.45 29.11
CA SER A 200 -1.85 -27.77 29.20
C SER A 200 -2.33 -27.31 30.58
N THR A 201 -2.57 -26.01 30.71
CA THR A 201 -3.54 -25.57 31.71
C THR A 201 -4.90 -25.79 31.07
N PRO A 202 -5.70 -26.78 31.52
CA PRO A 202 -7.05 -26.97 31.04
C PRO A 202 -7.88 -25.83 31.62
N THR A 203 -7.74 -24.64 31.01
CA THR A 203 -8.63 -23.54 31.33
C THR A 203 -9.94 -23.95 30.68
N ASN A 204 -10.91 -24.34 31.50
CA ASN A 204 -12.30 -24.53 31.12
C ASN A 204 -12.83 -23.16 30.65
N LEU A 205 -12.41 -22.75 29.46
CA LEU A 205 -12.72 -21.49 28.83
C LEU A 205 -14.04 -21.71 28.12
N ASP A 206 -15.10 -21.24 28.74
CA ASP A 206 -16.36 -20.98 28.06
C ASP A 206 -16.07 -20.21 26.75
N LEU A 207 -16.58 -20.71 25.64
CA LEU A 207 -16.33 -20.16 24.30
C LEU A 207 -16.70 -18.67 24.25
N ASN A 208 -17.77 -18.27 24.95
CA ASN A 208 -18.20 -16.88 25.02
C ASN A 208 -17.19 -16.00 25.77
N SER A 209 -16.59 -16.52 26.85
CA SER A 209 -15.53 -15.82 27.59
C SER A 209 -14.29 -15.62 26.73
N TYR A 210 -13.90 -16.63 25.93
CA TYR A 210 -12.79 -16.50 24.99
C TYR A 210 -13.06 -15.45 23.90
N VAL A 211 -14.24 -15.49 23.26
CA VAL A 211 -14.62 -14.51 22.22
C VAL A 211 -14.69 -13.08 22.79
N ASN A 212 -15.22 -12.90 23.99
CA ASN A 212 -15.28 -11.60 24.65
C ASN A 212 -13.89 -11.06 24.99
N ARG A 213 -12.99 -11.92 25.48
CA ARG A 213 -11.59 -11.55 25.72
C ARG A 213 -10.88 -11.13 24.42
N LEU A 214 -11.04 -11.91 23.36
CA LEU A 214 -10.45 -11.62 22.06
C LEU A 214 -10.98 -10.30 21.48
N THR A 215 -12.29 -10.08 21.56
CA THR A 215 -12.95 -8.87 21.06
C THR A 215 -12.47 -7.63 21.83
N ASN A 216 -12.37 -7.71 23.16
CA ASN A 216 -11.87 -6.62 23.98
C ASN A 216 -10.38 -6.33 23.72
N ALA A 217 -9.56 -7.37 23.51
CA ALA A 217 -8.17 -7.21 23.14
C ALA A 217 -8.03 -6.50 21.78
N ILE A 218 -8.77 -6.95 20.76
CA ILE A 218 -8.73 -6.34 19.41
C ILE A 218 -9.20 -4.88 19.46
N ARG A 219 -10.26 -4.56 20.20
CA ARG A 219 -10.75 -3.17 20.37
C ARG A 219 -9.72 -2.25 21.03
N SER A 220 -8.80 -2.79 21.83
CA SER A 220 -7.74 -2.00 22.46
C SER A 220 -6.58 -1.66 21.51
N VAL A 221 -6.47 -2.37 20.38
CA VAL A 221 -5.42 -2.12 19.38
C VAL A 221 -5.75 -0.84 18.62
N LYS A 222 -4.84 0.14 18.69
CA LYS A 222 -4.93 1.37 17.90
C LYS A 222 -4.08 1.26 16.64
N PRO A 223 -4.55 1.80 15.50
CA PRO A 223 -3.75 1.80 14.28
C PRO A 223 -2.48 2.62 14.49
N VAL A 224 -1.32 2.02 14.21
CA VAL A 224 -0.04 2.74 14.24
C VAL A 224 0.17 3.41 12.89
N GLN A 225 0.16 4.74 12.89
CA GLN A 225 0.47 5.51 11.68
C GLN A 225 1.87 5.17 11.18
N THR A 226 1.99 4.97 9.86
CA THR A 226 3.29 4.84 9.21
C THR A 226 4.11 6.10 9.50
N ARG A 227 5.35 5.93 9.98
CA ARG A 227 6.25 7.05 10.29
C ARG A 227 6.28 8.05 9.13
N GLN A 228 5.73 9.24 9.36
CA GLN A 228 5.76 10.31 8.37
C GLN A 228 7.21 10.71 8.17
N GLN A 229 7.72 10.57 6.94
CA GLN A 229 8.97 11.22 6.57
C GLN A 229 8.70 12.72 6.57
N SER A 230 9.35 13.46 7.46
CA SER A 230 9.32 14.93 7.43
C SER A 230 10.01 15.40 6.15
N THR A 231 9.24 15.66 5.11
CA THR A 231 9.73 16.45 3.98
C THR A 231 9.60 17.92 4.35
N ASP A 232 10.67 18.69 4.25
CA ASP A 232 10.64 20.15 4.42
C ASP A 232 9.49 20.73 3.59
N THR A 233 8.46 21.23 4.26
CA THR A 233 7.32 21.88 3.59
C THR A 233 7.70 23.30 3.25
N PHE A 234 7.51 23.68 1.99
CA PHE A 234 7.70 25.05 1.55
C PHE A 234 6.50 25.42 0.70
N ILE A 235 5.81 26.51 1.02
CA ILE A 235 4.76 27.07 0.17
C ILE A 235 5.09 28.54 0.00
N GLN A 236 5.26 28.98 -1.25
CA GLN A 236 5.51 30.38 -1.54
C GLN A 236 4.35 31.26 -1.03
N PRO A 237 4.61 32.27 -0.19
CA PRO A 237 3.57 33.12 0.37
C PRO A 237 2.70 33.82 -0.68
N ALA A 238 3.32 34.17 -1.83
CA ALA A 238 2.66 34.81 -2.95
C ALA A 238 1.62 33.92 -3.66
N LEU A 239 1.62 32.60 -3.42
CA LEU A 239 0.72 31.65 -4.10
C LEU A 239 -0.76 31.99 -3.86
N LYS A 240 -1.10 32.53 -2.67
CA LYS A 240 -2.48 32.89 -2.32
C LYS A 240 -3.02 34.08 -3.13
N CYS A 241 -2.15 34.94 -3.62
CA CYS A 241 -2.51 36.17 -4.34
C CYS A 241 -2.10 36.13 -5.83
N SER A 242 -1.58 34.98 -6.28
CA SER A 242 -1.11 34.83 -7.67
C SER A 242 -2.30 34.49 -8.58
N THR A 243 -2.43 35.19 -9.70
CA THR A 243 -3.45 34.91 -10.73
C THR A 243 -3.07 33.71 -11.61
N HIS A 244 -1.77 33.45 -11.75
CA HIS A 244 -1.22 32.41 -12.61
C HIS A 244 -0.02 31.73 -11.92
N VAL A 245 0.21 30.46 -12.23
CA VAL A 245 1.32 29.66 -11.70
C VAL A 245 1.97 28.85 -12.82
N PHE A 246 3.29 28.68 -12.78
CA PHE A 246 3.97 27.74 -13.66
C PHE A 246 3.85 26.32 -13.12
N VAL A 247 3.27 25.43 -13.92
CA VAL A 247 3.16 24.00 -13.59
C VAL A 247 4.32 23.26 -14.24
N ARG A 248 5.13 22.58 -13.42
CA ARG A 248 6.19 21.70 -13.89
C ARG A 248 5.55 20.43 -14.48
N ARG A 249 5.82 20.17 -15.75
CA ARG A 249 5.50 18.89 -16.40
C ARG A 249 6.78 18.07 -16.47
N ASP A 250 6.94 17.12 -15.55
CA ASP A 250 8.03 16.15 -15.53
C ASP A 250 7.79 15.07 -16.59
N VAL A 251 7.93 15.45 -17.86
CA VAL A 251 8.15 14.49 -18.94
C VAL A 251 9.66 14.27 -19.01
N LEU A 252 10.11 13.02 -19.18
CA LEU A 252 11.51 12.71 -19.51
C LEU A 252 11.91 13.54 -20.74
N ARG A 253 12.59 14.67 -20.52
CA ARG A 253 13.22 15.42 -21.61
C ARG A 253 14.62 14.89 -21.77
N TRP A 254 14.98 14.49 -22.99
CA TRP A 254 16.38 14.32 -23.32
C TRP A 254 17.11 15.67 -23.25
N PRO A 255 18.40 15.68 -22.93
CA PRO A 255 19.15 16.93 -22.85
C PRO A 255 19.15 17.58 -24.23
N LEU A 256 18.57 18.80 -24.34
CA LEU A 256 18.57 19.74 -25.48
C LEU A 256 17.27 19.96 -26.30
N ASP A 257 16.08 19.57 -25.85
CA ASP A 257 14.85 20.04 -26.52
C ASP A 257 14.47 21.46 -26.09
N THR A 258 14.63 22.40 -27.03
CA THR A 258 14.20 23.81 -26.92
C THR A 258 12.89 24.03 -27.68
N THR A 259 11.76 23.63 -27.08
CA THR A 259 10.42 24.22 -27.35
C THR A 259 9.53 24.16 -26.11
#